data_AF-I3IET3-F1
#
_entry.id   AF-I3IET3-F1
#
_cell.length_a   1.000
_cell.length_b   1.000
_cell.length_c   1.000
_cell.angle_alpha   90.00
_cell.angle_beta   90.00
_cell.angle_gamma   90.00
#
_symmetry.space_group_name_H-M   'P 1'
#
loop_
_entity.id
_entity.type
_entity.pdbx_description
1 polymer ?
#
loop_
_entity_poly.entity_id
_entity_poly.type
_entity_poly.pdbx_seq_one_letter_code
_entity_poly.pdbx_strand_id
1 'polypeptide(L)'
;MEFKMMKKILGLFLYVTLALASTGCFSQQQGGQKEPVTLQKADVTVIRQFSDVLANKEREKFVELFAPAELRIYRGFASGNLGARGDSLIETFTARDIKQDLTIDIDGQTPLDFPWLFPGLIEQKGTGLVIYPLATGAIDLQNPPATLSRLQEALAGKTELVDGVPLLLVTDKNAQVLVEAQIIDGILVGGFAIFDESRLLAIWDVR
;
A
#
# COMPACT_ATOMS: atom_id res chain seq x y z
N MET A 1 -72.51 23.46 -44.74
CA MET A 1 -71.88 22.84 -45.92
C MET A 1 -70.89 21.81 -45.40
N GLU A 2 -71.21 20.55 -45.66
CA GLU A 2 -70.45 19.29 -45.59
C GLU A 2 -69.62 18.84 -44.37
N PHE A 3 -69.92 17.59 -44.02
CA PHE A 3 -69.38 16.65 -43.05
C PHE A 3 -68.17 15.87 -43.60
N LYS A 4 -67.24 15.46 -42.72
CA LYS A 4 -66.49 14.17 -42.70
C LYS A 4 -65.40 14.29 -41.61
N MET A 5 -65.37 13.59 -40.46
CA MET A 5 -65.61 12.19 -40.08
C MET A 5 -64.71 11.17 -40.82
N MET A 6 -63.73 10.58 -40.09
CA MET A 6 -63.54 9.13 -39.86
C MET A 6 -62.09 8.79 -39.48
N LYS A 7 -61.88 8.25 -38.26
CA LYS A 7 -61.52 6.84 -37.90
C LYS A 7 -60.01 6.55 -37.97
N LYS A 8 -59.34 6.34 -36.83
CA LYS A 8 -59.13 5.04 -36.13
C LYS A 8 -58.50 3.96 -37.02
N ILE A 9 -57.30 3.49 -36.65
CA ILE A 9 -56.70 2.14 -36.78
C ILE A 9 -55.33 2.26 -36.04
N LEU A 10 -55.17 1.87 -34.78
CA LEU A 10 -54.97 0.52 -34.23
C LEU A 10 -53.98 -0.34 -35.04
N GLY A 11 -52.73 -0.42 -34.58
CA GLY A 11 -51.70 -1.28 -35.16
C GLY A 11 -50.75 -1.82 -34.09
N LEU A 12 -51.28 -2.74 -33.28
CA LEU A 12 -50.51 -3.67 -32.45
C LEU A 12 -49.89 -4.71 -33.40
N PHE A 13 -48.55 -4.80 -33.48
CA PHE A 13 -47.90 -5.97 -34.06
C PHE A 13 -46.75 -6.44 -33.19
N LEU A 14 -47.07 -7.51 -32.45
CA LEU A 14 -46.18 -8.43 -31.78
C LEU A 14 -45.36 -9.17 -32.85
N TYR A 15 -44.03 -9.20 -32.75
CA TYR A 15 -43.23 -10.24 -33.39
C TYR A 15 -42.22 -10.79 -32.39
N VAL A 16 -42.61 -11.94 -31.84
CA VAL A 16 -41.74 -12.89 -31.14
C VAL A 16 -41.13 -13.77 -32.22
N THR A 17 -39.80 -13.83 -32.29
CA THR A 17 -39.10 -15.00 -32.85
C THR A 17 -37.96 -15.37 -31.92
N LEU A 18 -38.14 -16.54 -31.33
CA LEU A 18 -37.23 -17.26 -30.45
C LEU A 18 -36.41 -18.26 -31.26
N ALA A 19 -35.27 -18.67 -30.70
CA ALA A 19 -34.51 -19.90 -30.95
C ALA A 19 -33.56 -19.93 -32.17
N LEU A 20 -32.36 -20.55 -32.14
CA LEU A 20 -31.58 -21.30 -31.15
C LEU A 20 -30.21 -21.61 -31.82
N ALA A 21 -29.12 -21.66 -31.04
CA ALA A 21 -27.88 -22.45 -31.25
C ALA A 21 -27.03 -22.15 -32.53
N SER A 22 -25.71 -22.28 -32.60
CA SER A 22 -24.61 -22.61 -31.69
C SER A 22 -23.33 -22.57 -32.55
N THR A 23 -22.31 -21.81 -32.16
CA THR A 23 -20.90 -22.19 -32.42
C THR A 23 -20.08 -21.65 -31.26
N GLY A 24 -19.73 -22.56 -30.37
CA GLY A 24 -18.87 -22.29 -29.24
C GLY A 24 -17.48 -21.89 -29.73
N CYS A 25 -17.02 -20.75 -29.22
CA CYS A 25 -15.61 -20.52 -28.98
C CYS A 25 -15.48 -20.25 -27.48
N PHE A 26 -15.65 -21.30 -26.67
CA PHE A 26 -15.29 -21.22 -25.27
C PHE A 26 -13.79 -21.49 -25.21
N SER A 27 -13.00 -20.44 -25.43
CA SER A 27 -11.59 -20.47 -25.06
C SER A 27 -11.55 -20.59 -23.55
N GLN A 28 -11.37 -21.82 -23.10
CA GLN A 28 -11.12 -22.16 -21.72
C GLN A 28 -9.74 -21.59 -21.39
N GLN A 29 -9.67 -20.28 -21.12
CA GLN A 29 -8.60 -19.72 -20.33
C GLN A 29 -8.63 -20.53 -19.04
N GLN A 30 -7.68 -21.45 -18.91
CA GLN A 30 -7.28 -21.99 -17.63
C GLN A 30 -6.85 -20.80 -16.79
N GLY A 31 -7.83 -20.17 -16.13
CA GLY A 31 -7.63 -19.54 -14.86
C GLY A 31 -7.13 -20.67 -13.98
N GLY A 32 -5.80 -20.80 -13.91
CA GLY A 32 -5.16 -21.44 -12.79
C GLY A 32 -5.73 -20.71 -11.59
N GLN A 33 -6.71 -21.34 -10.93
CA GLN A 33 -6.99 -21.06 -9.55
C GLN A 33 -5.65 -21.27 -8.86
N LYS A 34 -4.92 -20.17 -8.65
CA LYS A 34 -3.88 -20.15 -7.64
C LYS A 34 -4.61 -20.58 -6.40
N GLU A 35 -4.35 -21.81 -5.97
CA GLU A 35 -4.72 -22.25 -4.65
C GLU A 35 -4.37 -21.11 -3.69
N PRO A 36 -5.21 -20.81 -2.69
CA PRO A 36 -4.85 -19.86 -1.67
C PRO A 36 -3.52 -20.35 -1.10
N VAL A 37 -2.43 -19.65 -1.47
CA VAL A 37 -1.14 -19.82 -0.83
C VAL A 37 -1.47 -19.57 0.62
N THR A 38 -1.45 -20.65 1.39
CA THR A 38 -1.50 -20.56 2.84
C THR A 38 -0.19 -19.89 3.16
N LEU A 39 -0.21 -18.55 3.21
CA LEU A 39 0.90 -17.77 3.70
C LEU A 39 1.20 -18.42 5.04
N GLN A 40 2.37 -19.09 5.14
CA GLN A 40 2.92 -19.45 6.43
C GLN A 40 2.76 -18.20 7.28
N LYS A 41 2.05 -18.35 8.41
CA LYS A 41 1.64 -17.26 9.28
C LYS A 41 2.84 -16.33 9.43
N ALA A 42 2.80 -15.18 8.76
CA ALA A 42 3.99 -14.35 8.60
C ALA A 42 4.54 -14.04 10.00
N ASP A 43 5.84 -14.21 10.19
CA ASP A 43 6.45 -13.87 11.47
C ASP A 43 6.46 -12.35 11.62
N VAL A 44 5.47 -11.84 12.35
CA VAL A 44 5.30 -10.41 12.62
C VAL A 44 6.08 -9.94 13.85
N THR A 45 7.02 -10.74 14.38
CA THR A 45 7.78 -10.41 15.58
C THR A 45 8.53 -9.08 15.43
N VAL A 46 9.22 -8.88 14.30
CA VAL A 46 9.95 -7.62 14.03
C VAL A 46 9.00 -6.41 13.93
N ILE A 47 7.79 -6.61 13.40
CA ILE A 47 6.78 -5.54 13.29
C ILE A 47 6.25 -5.14 14.68
N ARG A 48 6.04 -6.12 15.56
CA ARG A 48 5.63 -5.86 16.95
C ARG A 48 6.72 -5.14 17.74
N GLN A 49 7.96 -5.57 17.59
CA GLN A 49 9.11 -4.89 18.18
C GLN A 49 9.21 -3.45 17.68
N PHE A 50 9.07 -3.23 16.38
CA PHE A 50 9.04 -1.89 15.78
C PHE A 50 7.93 -1.03 16.39
N SER A 51 6.70 -1.56 16.48
CA SER A 51 5.58 -0.87 17.13
C SER A 51 5.87 -0.49 18.59
N ASP A 52 6.40 -1.41 19.39
CA ASP A 52 6.71 -1.17 20.80
C ASP A 52 7.79 -0.11 20.96
N VAL A 53 8.81 -0.15 20.10
CA VAL A 53 9.89 0.83 20.07
C VAL A 53 9.38 2.22 19.74
N LEU A 54 8.51 2.35 18.72
CA LEU A 54 7.91 3.63 18.35
C LEU A 54 7.02 4.18 19.47
N ALA A 55 6.20 3.33 20.08
CA ALA A 55 5.28 3.71 21.15
C ALA A 55 6.02 4.24 22.40
N ASN A 56 7.15 3.61 22.73
CA ASN A 56 7.93 3.93 23.93
C ASN A 56 9.11 4.86 23.65
N LYS A 57 9.32 5.27 22.38
CA LYS A 57 10.45 6.10 21.93
C LYS A 57 11.82 5.53 22.33
N GLU A 58 11.98 4.21 22.20
CA GLU A 58 13.19 3.50 22.65
C GLU A 58 14.30 3.57 21.60
N ARG A 59 15.02 4.71 21.54
CA ARG A 59 16.07 4.96 20.54
C ARG A 59 17.07 3.83 20.34
N GLU A 60 17.59 3.26 21.43
CA GLU A 60 18.61 2.21 21.34
C GLU A 60 18.05 0.96 20.64
N LYS A 61 16.85 0.52 21.02
CA LYS A 61 16.17 -0.60 20.37
C LYS A 61 15.76 -0.28 18.93
N PHE A 62 15.40 0.97 18.63
CA PHE A 62 15.14 1.40 17.26
C PHE A 62 16.37 1.21 16.37
N VAL A 63 17.53 1.60 16.87
CA VAL A 63 18.81 1.42 16.18
C VAL A 63 19.12 -0.06 15.99
N GLU A 64 18.86 -0.90 16.99
CA GLU A 64 19.05 -2.36 16.89
C GLU A 64 18.24 -3.00 15.75
N LEU A 65 17.09 -2.42 15.38
CA LEU A 65 16.26 -2.95 14.28
C LEU A 65 16.92 -2.83 12.91
N PHE A 66 17.83 -1.88 12.67
CA PHE A 66 18.51 -1.74 11.37
C PHE A 66 20.03 -1.95 11.44
N ALA A 67 20.62 -1.96 12.64
CA ALA A 67 22.04 -2.24 12.81
C ALA A 67 22.43 -3.67 12.36
N PRO A 68 23.69 -3.90 11.95
CA PRO A 68 24.77 -2.92 11.75
C PRO A 68 24.68 -2.17 10.41
N ALA A 69 23.59 -2.33 9.66
CA ALA A 69 23.40 -1.65 8.39
C ALA A 69 22.96 -0.19 8.60
N GLU A 70 22.84 0.54 7.49
CA GLU A 70 22.24 1.87 7.46
C GLU A 70 20.75 1.77 7.17
N LEU A 71 19.96 2.68 7.75
CA LEU A 71 18.55 2.83 7.44
C LEU A 71 18.40 3.66 6.17
N ARG A 72 17.82 3.07 5.11
CA ARG A 72 17.52 3.83 3.88
C ARG A 72 16.20 4.57 4.03
N ILE A 73 16.22 5.88 3.80
CA ILE A 73 15.03 6.73 3.79
C ILE A 73 14.72 7.15 2.37
N TYR A 74 13.46 7.04 1.98
CA TYR A 74 12.94 7.65 0.77
C TYR A 74 11.83 8.62 1.13
N ARG A 75 11.92 9.87 0.66
CA ARG A 75 10.80 10.80 0.67
C ARG A 75 10.38 11.07 -0.76
N GLY A 76 9.10 10.84 -1.05
CA GLY A 76 8.53 11.10 -2.36
C GLY A 76 7.34 12.04 -2.25
N PHE A 77 7.39 13.18 -2.94
CA PHE A 77 6.28 14.12 -3.00
C PHE A 77 5.63 14.05 -4.39
N ALA A 78 4.45 13.41 -4.50
CA ALA A 78 3.72 13.20 -5.73
C ALA A 78 3.16 14.50 -6.34
N SER A 79 2.89 15.52 -5.51
CA SER A 79 2.34 16.81 -5.93
C SER A 79 3.40 17.90 -6.16
N GLY A 80 4.69 17.57 -6.05
CA GLY A 80 5.74 18.59 -5.88
C GLY A 80 5.68 19.23 -4.49
N ASN A 81 6.54 20.21 -4.19
CA ASN A 81 6.69 20.82 -2.85
C ASN A 81 5.49 21.72 -2.42
N LEU A 82 4.26 21.34 -2.81
CA LEU A 82 3.01 21.97 -2.41
C LEU A 82 2.76 21.70 -0.91
N GLY A 83 3.43 22.47 -0.06
CA GLY A 83 3.34 22.35 1.39
C GLY A 83 4.62 22.68 2.16
N ALA A 84 5.71 23.06 1.48
CA ALA A 84 6.99 23.45 2.09
C ALA A 84 7.60 22.37 3.02
N ARG A 85 7.25 21.10 2.81
CA ARG A 85 7.75 19.99 3.63
C ARG A 85 9.11 19.48 3.18
N GLY A 86 9.52 19.82 1.95
CA GLY A 86 10.82 19.50 1.39
C GLY A 86 10.75 18.97 -0.04
N ASP A 87 11.90 18.49 -0.53
CA ASP A 87 12.04 17.89 -1.86
C ASP A 87 12.22 16.37 -1.74
N SER A 88 11.87 15.65 -2.81
CA SER A 88 12.04 14.20 -2.87
C SER A 88 13.52 13.84 -2.71
N LEU A 89 13.82 12.84 -1.88
CA LEU A 89 15.19 12.42 -1.57
C LEU A 89 15.29 10.91 -1.34
N ILE A 90 16.50 10.38 -1.56
CA ILE A 90 16.90 9.02 -1.18
C ILE A 90 18.22 9.17 -0.43
N GLU A 91 18.20 8.89 0.87
CA GLU A 91 19.37 9.03 1.73
C GLU A 91 19.53 7.81 2.64
N THR A 92 20.74 7.61 3.18
CA THR A 92 21.00 6.60 4.19
C THR A 92 21.39 7.27 5.50
N PHE A 93 20.87 6.73 6.60
CA PHE A 93 21.08 7.25 7.94
C PHE A 93 21.64 6.17 8.84
N THR A 94 22.46 6.59 9.79
CA THR A 94 23.11 5.75 10.78
C THR A 94 22.46 5.93 12.15
N ALA A 95 22.91 5.11 13.12
CA ALA A 95 22.52 5.24 14.52
C ALA A 95 22.70 6.65 15.10
N ARG A 96 23.68 7.43 14.60
CA ARG A 96 24.00 8.76 15.13
C ARG A 96 22.98 9.81 14.72
N ASP A 97 22.30 9.57 13.60
CA ASP A 97 21.37 10.53 13.01
C ASP A 97 19.97 10.44 13.66
N ILE A 98 19.69 9.32 14.34
CA ILE A 98 18.43 9.11 15.07
C ILE A 98 18.49 9.85 16.41
N LYS A 99 17.55 10.76 16.64
CA LYS A 99 17.38 11.46 17.93
C LYS A 99 16.62 10.61 18.96
N GLN A 100 16.60 11.07 20.22
CA GLN A 100 15.94 10.36 21.33
C GLN A 100 14.44 10.22 21.16
N ASP A 101 13.80 11.16 20.47
CA ASP A 101 12.38 11.13 20.16
C ASP A 101 12.05 10.34 18.88
N LEU A 102 13.03 9.60 18.33
CA LEU A 102 12.92 8.86 17.07
C LEU A 102 12.62 9.76 15.87
N THR A 103 13.26 10.93 15.84
CA THR A 103 13.24 11.82 14.69
C THR A 103 14.59 11.85 13.99
N ILE A 104 14.58 12.21 12.70
CA ILE A 104 15.77 12.49 11.88
C ILE A 104 15.64 13.91 11.32
N ASP A 105 16.67 14.72 11.50
CA ASP A 105 16.76 16.01 10.82
C ASP A 105 17.12 15.81 9.35
N ILE A 106 16.41 16.50 8.48
CA ILE A 106 16.68 16.53 7.04
C ILE A 106 16.97 17.98 6.68
N ASP A 107 18.11 18.22 6.04
CA ASP A 107 18.60 19.58 5.80
C ASP A 107 17.61 20.40 4.97
N GLY A 108 17.25 21.57 5.49
CA GLY A 108 16.26 22.47 4.86
C GLY A 108 14.83 21.94 4.80
N GLN A 109 14.48 20.83 5.48
CA GLN A 109 13.16 20.20 5.40
C GLN A 109 12.53 19.98 6.78
N THR A 110 11.23 19.62 6.78
CA THR A 110 10.60 19.13 8.01
C THR A 110 11.26 17.82 8.43
N PRO A 111 11.68 17.67 9.71
CA PRO A 111 12.24 16.43 10.23
C PRO A 111 11.31 15.24 9.99
N LEU A 112 11.90 14.07 9.78
CA LEU A 112 11.14 12.82 9.69
C LEU A 112 10.90 12.30 11.11
N ASP A 113 9.63 12.17 11.50
CA ASP A 113 9.19 11.66 12.81
C ASP A 113 8.56 10.28 12.61
N PHE A 114 9.23 9.22 13.08
CA PHE A 114 8.76 7.85 12.85
C PHE A 114 7.48 7.53 13.61
N PRO A 115 7.32 7.88 14.91
CA PRO A 115 6.03 7.72 15.59
C PRO A 115 4.87 8.43 14.88
N TRP A 116 5.11 9.62 14.32
CA TRP A 116 4.08 10.35 13.57
C TRP A 116 3.74 9.69 12.22
N LEU A 117 4.68 8.93 11.63
CA LEU A 117 4.48 8.24 10.36
C LEU A 117 3.70 6.93 10.50
N PHE A 118 3.68 6.32 11.69
CA PHE A 118 2.99 5.04 11.97
C PHE A 118 2.07 5.09 13.21
N PRO A 119 1.15 6.05 13.33
CA PRO A 119 0.30 6.20 14.51
C PRO A 119 -0.65 5.01 14.72
N GLY A 120 -1.26 4.49 13.67
CA GLY A 120 -2.17 3.34 13.71
C GLY A 120 -1.46 2.07 14.16
N LEU A 121 -0.22 1.85 13.71
CA LEU A 121 0.59 0.73 14.21
C LEU A 121 0.75 0.80 15.73
N ILE A 122 1.12 1.98 16.26
CA ILE A 122 1.31 2.23 17.69
C ILE A 122 0.02 1.95 18.46
N GLU A 123 -1.11 2.47 17.98
CA GLU A 123 -2.43 2.27 18.61
C GLU A 123 -2.81 0.78 18.68
N GLN A 124 -2.50 0.03 17.63
CA GLN A 124 -2.80 -1.40 17.53
C GLN A 124 -1.72 -2.31 18.15
N LYS A 125 -0.61 -1.74 18.64
CA LYS A 125 0.53 -2.44 19.23
C LYS A 125 1.10 -3.54 18.31
N GLY A 126 1.11 -3.28 17.01
CA GLY A 126 1.55 -4.24 15.98
C GLY A 126 0.72 -5.52 15.90
N THR A 127 -0.53 -5.51 16.39
CA THR A 127 -1.45 -6.66 16.31
C THR A 127 -2.61 -6.38 15.35
N GLY A 128 -3.32 -7.42 14.91
CA GLY A 128 -4.53 -7.25 14.08
C GLY A 128 -4.28 -6.80 12.63
N LEU A 129 -3.02 -6.76 12.18
CA LEU A 129 -2.67 -6.39 10.83
C LEU A 129 -3.27 -7.35 9.81
N VAL A 130 -3.94 -6.80 8.80
CA VAL A 130 -4.38 -7.56 7.63
C VAL A 130 -3.16 -7.86 6.78
N ILE A 131 -3.00 -9.13 6.38
CA ILE A 131 -1.82 -9.59 5.64
C ILE A 131 -2.22 -9.91 4.20
N TYR A 132 -1.52 -9.29 3.25
CA TYR A 132 -1.67 -9.58 1.82
C TYR A 132 -0.37 -10.09 1.21
N PRO A 133 -0.45 -10.97 0.18
CA PRO A 133 0.72 -11.38 -0.55
C PRO A 133 1.26 -10.24 -1.43
N LEU A 134 2.57 -10.14 -1.54
CA LEU A 134 3.30 -9.27 -2.44
C LEU A 134 4.14 -10.10 -3.42
N ALA A 135 4.16 -9.70 -4.68
CA ALA A 135 4.92 -10.41 -5.70
C ALA A 135 6.43 -10.43 -5.38
N THR A 136 7.08 -11.57 -5.63
CA THR A 136 8.53 -11.70 -5.51
C THR A 136 9.23 -10.68 -6.40
N GLY A 137 10.24 -9.99 -5.86
CA GLY A 137 10.97 -8.95 -6.59
C GLY A 137 10.21 -7.63 -6.74
N ALA A 138 9.05 -7.47 -6.10
CA ALA A 138 8.36 -6.18 -6.06
C ALA A 138 9.19 -5.11 -5.34
N ILE A 139 9.97 -5.51 -4.34
CA ILE A 139 10.83 -4.64 -3.53
C ILE A 139 12.20 -4.53 -4.19
N ASP A 140 12.51 -3.35 -4.72
CA ASP A 140 13.83 -2.92 -5.16
C ASP A 140 14.20 -1.62 -4.43
N LEU A 141 15.01 -1.75 -3.37
CA LEU A 141 15.44 -0.60 -2.58
C LEU A 141 16.33 0.37 -3.37
N GLN A 142 16.92 -0.04 -4.50
CA GLN A 142 17.73 0.84 -5.36
C GLN A 142 16.87 1.66 -6.33
N ASN A 143 15.61 1.27 -6.54
CA ASN A 143 14.66 1.98 -7.38
C ASN A 143 13.33 2.22 -6.63
N PRO A 144 13.32 3.14 -5.64
CA PRO A 144 12.12 3.44 -4.87
C PRO A 144 10.91 3.84 -5.72
N PRO A 145 11.02 4.65 -6.80
CA PRO A 145 9.87 4.95 -7.66
C PRO A 145 9.24 3.71 -8.28
N ALA A 146 10.04 2.80 -8.85
CA ALA A 146 9.50 1.58 -9.44
C ALA A 146 8.84 0.66 -8.40
N THR A 147 9.43 0.54 -7.22
CA THR A 147 8.84 -0.23 -6.13
C THR A 147 7.55 0.41 -5.62
N LEU A 148 7.50 1.73 -5.47
CA LEU A 148 6.30 2.44 -5.05
C LEU A 148 5.13 2.19 -6.01
N SER A 149 5.37 2.22 -7.33
CA SER A 149 4.35 1.86 -8.32
C SER A 149 3.83 0.44 -8.11
N ARG A 150 4.70 -0.53 -7.85
CA ARG A 150 4.30 -1.93 -7.58
C ARG A 150 3.55 -2.06 -6.24
N LEU A 151 3.93 -1.30 -5.23
CA LEU A 151 3.20 -1.24 -3.96
C LEU A 151 1.80 -0.67 -4.21
N GLN A 152 1.67 0.44 -4.95
CA GLN A 152 0.38 1.03 -5.31
C GLN A 152 -0.51 0.04 -6.07
N GLU A 153 0.05 -0.74 -7.00
CA GLU A 153 -0.68 -1.83 -7.69
C GLU A 153 -1.16 -2.93 -6.73
N ALA A 154 -0.30 -3.37 -5.81
CA ALA A 154 -0.65 -4.40 -4.81
C ALA A 154 -1.73 -3.93 -3.82
N LEU A 155 -1.75 -2.61 -3.58
CA LEU A 155 -2.64 -1.89 -2.69
C LEU A 155 -3.96 -1.47 -3.35
N ALA A 156 -4.06 -1.55 -4.68
CA ALA A 156 -5.27 -1.16 -5.40
C ALA A 156 -6.50 -1.95 -4.91
N GLY A 157 -7.56 -1.22 -4.53
CA GLY A 157 -8.83 -1.79 -4.08
C GLY A 157 -8.84 -2.39 -2.68
N LYS A 158 -7.78 -2.19 -1.87
CA LYS A 158 -7.79 -2.58 -0.44
C LYS A 158 -8.56 -1.56 0.38
N THR A 159 -9.44 -2.05 1.25
CA THR A 159 -10.32 -1.20 2.07
C THR A 159 -9.57 -0.46 3.18
N GLU A 160 -8.47 -1.05 3.65
CA GLU A 160 -7.60 -0.49 4.69
C GLU A 160 -7.02 0.87 4.29
N LEU A 161 -6.85 1.13 3.00
CA LEU A 161 -6.31 2.39 2.47
C LEU A 161 -7.33 3.53 2.42
N VAL A 162 -8.62 3.23 2.60
CA VAL A 162 -9.64 4.29 2.69
C VAL A 162 -9.48 5.03 4.01
N ASP A 163 -9.27 4.27 5.09
CA ASP A 163 -9.16 4.79 6.45
C ASP A 163 -7.71 4.96 6.91
N GLY A 164 -6.72 4.48 6.13
CA GLY A 164 -5.30 4.51 6.49
C GLY A 164 -4.93 3.53 7.58
N VAL A 165 -5.67 2.42 7.68
CA VAL A 165 -5.43 1.38 8.68
C VAL A 165 -4.14 0.63 8.32
N PRO A 166 -3.26 0.36 9.30
CA PRO A 166 -2.02 -0.35 9.03
C PRO A 166 -2.28 -1.77 8.52
N LEU A 167 -1.53 -2.17 7.50
CA LEU A 167 -1.57 -3.50 6.92
C LEU A 167 -0.16 -4.01 6.62
N LEU A 168 -0.03 -5.31 6.34
CA LEU A 168 1.24 -5.93 6.02
C LEU A 168 1.20 -6.58 4.64
N LEU A 169 2.17 -6.24 3.79
CA LEU A 169 2.43 -6.94 2.54
C LEU A 169 3.60 -7.89 2.73
N VAL A 170 3.46 -9.15 2.34
CA VAL A 170 4.48 -10.19 2.58
C VAL A 170 4.84 -10.90 1.28
N THR A 171 6.14 -11.02 1.01
CA THR A 171 6.66 -11.82 -0.11
C THR A 171 6.90 -13.27 0.31
N ASP A 172 7.02 -14.16 -0.67
CA ASP A 172 7.40 -15.56 -0.47
C ASP A 172 8.86 -15.75 0.05
N LYS A 173 9.67 -14.70 -0.01
CA LYS A 173 11.04 -14.65 0.54
C LYS A 173 11.11 -13.92 1.88
N ASN A 174 10.01 -13.87 2.62
CA ASN A 174 9.89 -13.27 3.94
C ASN A 174 10.21 -11.77 4.04
N ALA A 175 10.38 -11.06 2.92
CA ALA A 175 10.39 -9.59 2.96
C ALA A 175 8.98 -9.09 3.28
N GLN A 176 8.90 -8.14 4.20
CA GLN A 176 7.65 -7.60 4.72
C GLN A 176 7.61 -6.08 4.50
N VAL A 177 6.46 -5.55 4.12
CA VAL A 177 6.23 -4.10 4.01
C VAL A 177 5.04 -3.77 4.89
N LEU A 178 5.32 -3.12 6.02
CA LEU A 178 4.28 -2.46 6.80
C LEU A 178 3.85 -1.23 6.02
N VAL A 179 2.54 -1.09 5.82
CA VAL A 179 1.93 0.03 5.11
C VAL A 179 0.99 0.72 6.06
N GLU A 180 1.18 2.03 6.24
CA GLU A 180 0.21 2.91 6.89
C GLU A 180 -0.01 4.12 5.98
N ALA A 181 -0.90 3.93 5.01
CA ALA A 181 -1.07 4.85 3.90
C ALA A 181 -2.52 4.90 3.41
N GLN A 182 -2.85 5.97 2.69
CA GLN A 182 -4.13 6.20 2.05
C GLN A 182 -3.94 6.50 0.57
N ILE A 183 -4.98 6.24 -0.23
CA ILE A 183 -5.03 6.71 -1.62
C ILE A 183 -5.99 7.90 -1.67
N ILE A 184 -5.43 9.10 -1.83
CA ILE A 184 -6.16 10.36 -1.91
C ILE A 184 -6.05 10.87 -3.34
N ASP A 185 -7.19 11.01 -4.04
CA ASP A 185 -7.24 11.45 -5.44
C ASP A 185 -6.30 10.66 -6.39
N GLY A 186 -6.14 9.35 -6.13
CA GLY A 186 -5.27 8.46 -6.91
C GLY A 186 -3.78 8.54 -6.53
N ILE A 187 -3.43 9.36 -5.54
CA ILE A 187 -2.07 9.49 -5.00
C ILE A 187 -1.96 8.68 -3.72
N LEU A 188 -0.94 7.83 -3.65
CA LEU A 188 -0.62 7.06 -2.45
C LEU A 188 0.17 7.95 -1.47
N VAL A 189 -0.37 8.15 -0.27
CA VAL A 189 0.16 9.06 0.76
C VAL A 189 0.27 8.30 2.08
N GLY A 190 1.45 8.30 2.71
CA GLY A 190 1.67 7.73 4.04
C GLY A 190 3.05 7.10 4.23
N GLY A 191 3.13 6.26 5.25
CA GLY A 191 4.33 5.58 5.70
C GLY A 191 4.46 4.15 5.19
N PHE A 192 5.68 3.78 4.82
CA PHE A 192 6.06 2.40 4.54
C PHE A 192 7.29 2.03 5.34
N ALA A 193 7.28 0.90 6.04
CA ALA A 193 8.48 0.34 6.65
C ALA A 193 8.75 -1.03 6.04
N ILE A 194 9.95 -1.21 5.49
CA ILE A 194 10.36 -2.40 4.75
C ILE A 194 11.31 -3.20 5.62
N PHE A 195 11.02 -4.49 5.79
CA PHE A 195 11.76 -5.40 6.64
C PHE A 195 12.24 -6.63 5.85
N ASP A 196 13.38 -7.17 6.26
CA ASP A 196 13.67 -8.60 6.07
C ASP A 196 13.10 -9.42 7.26
N GLU A 197 13.54 -10.66 7.43
CA GLU A 197 13.05 -11.55 8.50
C GLU A 197 13.19 -10.95 9.91
N SER A 198 14.19 -10.10 10.17
CA SER A 198 14.47 -9.61 11.52
C SER A 198 14.90 -8.16 11.61
N ARG A 199 15.04 -7.46 10.48
CA ARG A 199 15.58 -6.10 10.44
C ARG A 199 14.76 -5.16 9.60
N LEU A 200 14.71 -3.91 10.04
CA LEU A 200 14.26 -2.76 9.29
C LEU A 200 15.33 -2.39 8.25
N LEU A 201 14.93 -2.34 6.98
CA LEU A 201 15.80 -2.02 5.86
C LEU A 201 15.61 -0.58 5.38
N ALA A 202 14.36 -0.13 5.33
CA ALA A 202 14.02 1.17 4.82
C ALA A 202 12.71 1.72 5.40
N ILE A 203 12.60 3.05 5.47
CA ILE A 203 11.35 3.76 5.78
C ILE A 203 11.07 4.78 4.68
N TRP A 204 9.87 4.74 4.13
CA TRP A 204 9.43 5.65 3.08
C TRP A 204 8.30 6.55 3.58
N ASP A 205 8.45 7.85 3.36
CA ASP A 205 7.45 8.90 3.62
C ASP A 205 6.97 9.42 2.26
N VAL A 206 5.79 9.00 1.84
CA VAL A 206 5.20 9.35 0.54
C VAL A 206 4.07 10.35 0.76
N ARG A 207 4.05 11.46 0.03
CA ARG A 207 3.10 12.56 0.23
C ARG A 207 2.62 13.19 -1.06
#